data_AF-A0A0F9DSC3-F1
#
_entry.id   AF-A0A0F9DSC3-F1
#
_cell.length_a   1.000
_cell.length_b   1.000
_cell.length_c   1.000
_cell.angle_alpha   90.00
_cell.angle_beta   90.00
_cell.angle_gamma   90.00
#
_symmetry.space_group_name_H-M   'P 1'
#
loop_
_entity.id
_entity.type
_entity.pdbx_description
1 polymer ?
#
loop_
_entity_poly.entity_id
_entity_poly.type
_entity_poly.pdbx_seq_one_letter_code
_entity_poly.pdbx_strand_id
1 'polypeptide(L)' 'MNLTFAITGKEMLKELLAQCTEQQQFMFKRMYSHNNLDLPINEAVEKMKDENIDRAITQCERTVENNKIKIA' A
#
# COMPACT_ATOMS: atom_id res chain seq x y z
N MET A 1 7.26 17.05 -1.92
CA MET A 1 6.48 16.38 -2.98
C MET A 1 5.38 17.34 -3.42
N ASN A 2 5.01 17.36 -4.71
CA ASN A 2 3.86 18.17 -5.15
C ASN A 2 2.56 17.47 -4.71
N LEU A 3 1.60 18.24 -4.19
CA LEU A 3 0.36 17.74 -3.57
C LEU A 3 -0.42 16.78 -4.47
N THR A 4 -0.45 17.03 -5.77
CA THR A 4 -1.13 16.18 -6.76
C THR A 4 -0.51 14.78 -6.81
N PHE A 5 0.83 14.68 -6.74
CA PHE A 5 1.51 13.37 -6.78
C PHE A 5 1.22 12.55 -5.53
N ALA A 6 1.14 13.18 -4.36
CA ALA A 6 0.81 12.48 -3.12
C ALA A 6 -0.60 11.91 -3.14
N ILE A 7 -1.58 12.67 -3.63
CA ILE A 7 -2.97 12.21 -3.76
C ILE A 7 -3.06 11.04 -4.74
N THR A 8 -2.56 11.21 -5.97
CA THR A 8 -2.61 10.16 -6.99
C THR A 8 -1.85 8.89 -6.57
N GLY A 9 -0.70 9.03 -5.90
CA GLY A 9 0.05 7.89 -5.40
C GLY A 9 -0.68 7.13 -4.28
N LYS A 10 -1.38 7.83 -3.39
CA LYS A 10 -2.23 7.21 -2.36
C LYS A 10 -3.44 6.51 -2.97
N GLU A 11 -4.05 7.05 -4.02
CA GLU A 11 -5.13 6.37 -4.75
C GLU A 11 -4.65 5.07 -5.38
N MET A 12 -3.52 5.10 -6.11
CA MET A 12 -2.90 3.92 -6.70
C MET A 12 -2.57 2.85 -5.66
N LEU A 13 -2.08 3.23 -4.48
CA LEU A 13 -1.81 2.30 -3.39
C LEU A 13 -3.08 1.57 -2.91
N LYS A 14 -4.20 2.27 -2.79
CA LYS A 14 -5.47 1.64 -2.40
C LYS A 14 -5.93 0.60 -3.42
N GLU A 15 -5.78 0.90 -4.71
CA GLU A 15 -6.13 -0.02 -5.79
C GLU A 15 -5.23 -1.26 -5.84
N LEU A 16 -3.93 -1.11 -5.59
CA LEU A 16 -3.00 -2.24 -5.49
C LEU A 16 -3.29 -3.08 -4.25
N LEU A 17 -3.52 -2.45 -3.10
CA LEU A 17 -3.78 -3.15 -1.84
C LEU A 17 -5.13 -3.89 -1.87
N ALA A 18 -6.12 -3.41 -2.61
CA ALA A 18 -7.37 -4.13 -2.84
C ALA A 18 -7.18 -5.48 -3.57
N GLN A 19 -6.07 -5.64 -4.31
CA GLN A 19 -5.68 -6.91 -4.96
C GLN A 19 -4.78 -7.79 -4.08
N CYS A 20 -4.38 -7.30 -2.91
CA CYS A 20 -3.58 -8.04 -1.93
C CYS A 20 -4.47 -8.80 -0.96
N THR A 21 -4.00 -9.97 -0.52
CA THR A 21 -4.61 -10.74 0.58
C THR A 21 -4.54 -9.97 1.90
N GLU A 22 -5.38 -10.34 2.87
CA GLU A 22 -5.38 -9.72 4.20
C GLU A 22 -4.00 -9.77 4.87
N GLN A 23 -3.28 -10.90 4.73
CA GLN A 23 -1.93 -11.04 5.28
C GLN A 23 -0.94 -10.07 4.62
N GLN A 24 -1.04 -9.86 3.31
CA GLN A 24 -0.20 -8.91 2.58
C GLN A 24 -0.54 -7.46 2.96
N GLN A 25 -1.81 -7.13 3.12
CA GLN A 25 -2.24 -5.83 3.64
C GLN A 25 -1.75 -5.62 5.08
N PHE A 26 -1.76 -6.66 5.92
CA PHE A 26 -1.21 -6.59 7.27
C PHE A 26 0.31 -6.32 7.25
N MET A 27 1.05 -6.93 6.32
CA MET A 27 2.47 -6.63 6.11
C MET A 27 2.70 -5.16 5.73
N PHE A 28 1.85 -4.58 4.87
CA PHE A 28 1.88 -3.14 4.58
C PHE A 28 1.71 -2.30 5.86
N LYS A 29 0.71 -2.62 6.70
CA LYS A 29 0.48 -1.90 7.96
C LYS A 29 1.67 -1.98 8.90
N ARG A 30 2.36 -3.13 8.97
CA ARG A 30 3.58 -3.27 9.78
C ARG A 30 4.71 -2.36 9.34
N MET A 31 4.78 -1.99 8.06
CA MET A 31 5.82 -1.11 7.53
C MET A 31 5.47 0.36 7.71
N TYR A 32 4.24 0.75 7.32
CA TYR A 32 3.87 2.16 7.16
C TYR A 32 2.92 2.68 8.25
N SER A 33 2.37 1.79 9.09
CA SER A 33 1.44 2.11 10.19
C SER A 33 1.77 1.34 11.47
N HIS A 34 3.06 1.13 11.75
CA HIS A 34 3.53 0.28 12.86
C HIS A 34 3.01 0.69 14.25
N ASN A 35 2.64 1.96 14.43
CA ASN A 35 2.09 2.47 15.69
C ASN A 35 0.62 2.10 15.90
N ASN A 36 -0.10 1.70 14.85
CA ASN A 36 -1.50 1.30 14.93
C ASN A 36 -1.85 0.34 13.79
N LEU A 37 -1.81 -0.97 14.08
CA LEU A 37 -2.07 -2.05 13.11
C LEU A 37 -3.56 -2.33 12.91
N ASP A 38 -4.41 -1.83 13.81
CA ASP A 38 -5.86 -2.00 13.77
C ASP A 38 -6.52 -1.01 12.80
N LEU A 39 -5.77 -0.03 12.28
CA LEU A 39 -6.29 0.92 11.31
C LEU A 39 -6.83 0.22 10.06
N PRO A 40 -7.98 0.65 9.51
CA PRO A 40 -8.40 0.26 8.17
C PRO A 40 -7.26 0.50 7.16
N ILE A 41 -7.10 -0.39 6.18
CA ILE A 41 -5.96 -0.32 5.25
C ILE A 41 -5.90 1.02 4.50
N ASN A 42 -7.05 1.57 4.13
CA ASN A 42 -7.12 2.88 3.47
C ASN A 42 -6.69 4.02 4.40
N GLU A 43 -7.01 3.96 5.69
CA GLU A 43 -6.53 4.94 6.66
C GLU A 43 -5.02 4.83 6.89
N ALA A 44 -4.47 3.61 6.86
CA ALA A 44 -3.03 3.40 6.92
C ALA A 44 -2.31 4.06 5.73
N VAL A 45 -2.91 4.03 4.53
CA VAL A 45 -2.40 4.74 3.34
C VAL A 45 -2.49 6.27 3.51
N GLU A 46 -3.61 6.78 4.02
CA GLU A 46 -3.78 8.23 4.22
C GLU A 46 -2.77 8.81 5.21
N LYS A 47 -2.55 8.10 6.31
CA LYS A 47 -1.65 8.51 7.41
C LYS A 47 -0.17 8.25 7.10
N MET A 48 0.14 7.58 5.98
CA MET A 48 1.51 7.35 5.55
C MET A 48 2.17 8.67 5.12
N LYS A 49 3.45 8.83 5.46
CA LYS A 49 4.27 9.96 4.99
C LYS A 49 4.48 9.89 3.48
N ASP A 50 4.37 11.03 2.81
CA ASP A 50 4.46 11.14 1.36
C ASP A 50 5.80 10.62 0.79
N GLU A 51 6.89 10.77 1.54
CA GLU A 51 8.23 10.25 1.18
C GLU A 51 8.29 8.73 0.98
N ASN A 52 7.31 7.99 1.50
CA ASN A 52 7.23 6.53 1.39
C ASN A 52 6.36 6.05 0.22
N ILE A 53 5.61 6.95 -0.45
CA ILE A 53 4.61 6.58 -1.46
C ILE A 53 5.23 5.75 -2.58
N ASP A 54 6.27 6.25 -3.24
CA ASP A 54 6.88 5.55 -4.38
C ASP A 54 7.40 4.16 -3.98
N ARG A 55 8.09 4.08 -2.83
CA ARG A 55 8.61 2.82 -2.31
C ARG A 55 7.48 1.82 -1.99
N ALA A 56 6.37 2.31 -1.45
CA ALA A 56 5.22 1.49 -1.12
C ALA A 56 4.51 0.98 -2.39
N ILE A 57 4.41 1.82 -3.43
CA ILE A 57 3.83 1.47 -4.73
C ILE A 57 4.62 0.30 -5.33
N THR A 58 5.94 0.43 -5.48
CA THR A 58 6.77 -0.63 -6.06
C THR A 58 6.67 -1.96 -5.30
N GLN A 59 6.53 -1.93 -3.97
CA GLN A 59 6.35 -3.14 -3.17
C GLN A 59 4.98 -3.79 -3.40
N CYS A 60 3.92 -2.99 -3.48
CA CYS A 60 2.58 -3.48 -3.73
C CYS A 60 2.45 -4.03 -5.16
N GLU A 61 3.01 -3.35 -6.17
CA GLU A 61 3.05 -3.84 -7.55
C GLU A 61 3.67 -5.23 -7.66
N ARG A 62 4.88 -5.42 -7.09
CA ARG A 62 5.55 -6.74 -7.07
C ARG A 62 4.74 -7.80 -6.34
N THR A 63 4.05 -7.42 -5.26
CA THR A 63 3.20 -8.34 -4.51
C THR A 63 2.02 -8.80 -5.36
N VAL A 64 1.35 -7.86 -6.05
CA VAL A 64 0.23 -8.14 -6.95
C VAL A 64 0.68 -8.97 -8.16
N GLU A 65 1.83 -8.66 -8.75
CA GLU A 65 2.43 -9.45 -9.85
C GLU A 65 2.66 -10.90 -9.42
N ASN A 66 3.27 -11.11 -8.25
CA ASN A 66 3.48 -12.45 -7.69
C ASN A 66 2.17 -13.19 -7.41
N ASN A 67 1.11 -12.49 -7.01
CA ASN A 67 -0.21 -13.10 -6.83
C ASN A 67 -0.76 -13.61 -8.17
N LYS A 68 -0.60 -12.85 -9.26
CA LYS A 68 -1.03 -13.25 -10.60
C LYS A 68 -0.27 -14.47 -11.11
N ILE A 69 1.04 -14.52 -10.91
CA ILE A 69 1.88 -15.66 -11.31
C ILE A 69 1.47 -16.94 -10.57
N LYS A 70 1.14 -16.85 -9.28
CA LYS A 70 0.74 -18.03 -8.49
C LYS A 70 -0.63 -18.60 -8.87
N ILE A 71 -1.44 -17.85 -9.61
CA ILE A 71 -2.78 -18.25 -10.08
C ILE A 71 -2.71 -18.85 -11.50
N ALA A 72 -1.62 -18.61 -12.24
CA ALA A 72 -1.37 -19.14 -13.59
C ALA A 72 -0.68 -20.51 -13.55
#